data_AF-A0A7Z3CKD9-F1
#
_entry.id   AF-A0A7Z3CKD9-F1
#
_cell.length_a   1.000
_cell.length_b   1.000
_cell.length_c   1.000
_cell.angle_alpha   90.00
_cell.angle_beta   90.00
_cell.angle_gamma   90.00
#
_symmetry.space_group_name_H-M   'P 1'
#
loop_
_entity.id
_entity.type
_entity.pdbx_description
1 polymer ?
#
loop_
_entity_poly.entity_id
_entity_poly.type
_entity_poly.pdbx_seq_one_letter_code
_entity_poly.pdbx_strand_id
1 'polypeptide(L)'
;MPNIWLKLSDVLGAWFVSALVLLIAPILFFPFTVIGWLAFGFASPAAVYSFTYDKDHMAVVGVLLMLLLAWKEGFKASLSDAAALAKYEYETDNPGWLERYYLRRNRDLVEAYWRVYNFEVAEDSLEEYLKKYMPEVYRHHTQELSFLPDWPIFQHVSGHVRSGHIRNTRNGPVAVRSHHVSGHTRNRRR
;
A
#
# COMPACT_ATOMS: atom_id res chain seq x y z
N MET A 1 6.29 -10.67 -21.80
CA MET A 1 6.54 -10.67 -20.34
C MET A 1 6.36 -9.25 -19.83
N PRO A 2 5.49 -8.97 -18.84
CA PRO A 2 5.60 -7.72 -18.10
C PRO A 2 7.02 -7.68 -17.52
N ASN A 3 7.75 -6.60 -17.78
CA ASN A 3 9.20 -6.57 -17.67
C ASN A 3 9.64 -6.43 -16.19
N ILE A 4 9.48 -7.50 -15.41
CA ILE A 4 9.75 -7.54 -13.96
C ILE A 4 11.18 -7.09 -13.64
N TRP A 5 12.14 -7.41 -14.51
CA TRP A 5 13.52 -6.97 -14.40
C TRP A 5 13.68 -5.46 -14.52
N LEU A 6 12.90 -4.82 -15.40
CA LEU A 6 12.89 -3.37 -15.55
C LEU A 6 12.28 -2.70 -14.31
N LYS A 7 11.21 -3.30 -13.75
CA LYS A 7 10.65 -2.82 -12.47
C LYS A 7 11.64 -2.97 -11.31
N LEU A 8 12.41 -4.06 -11.30
CA LEU A 8 13.46 -4.25 -10.31
C LEU A 8 14.56 -3.21 -10.46
N SER A 9 14.97 -2.85 -11.68
CA SER A 9 15.95 -1.77 -11.90
C SER A 9 15.41 -0.41 -11.46
N ASP A 10 14.12 -0.12 -11.67
CA ASP A 10 13.51 1.13 -11.21
C ASP A 10 13.50 1.23 -9.67
N VAL A 11 13.20 0.12 -8.99
CA VAL A 11 13.28 0.04 -7.52
C VAL A 11 14.71 0.24 -7.03
N LEU A 12 15.68 -0.40 -7.66
CA LEU A 12 17.09 -0.26 -7.31
C LEU A 12 17.60 1.18 -7.54
N GLY A 13 17.17 1.82 -8.63
CA GLY A 13 17.46 3.21 -8.92
C GLY A 13 16.87 4.15 -7.87
N ALA A 14 15.58 4.01 -7.55
CA ALA A 14 14.91 4.81 -6.52
C ALA A 14 15.53 4.60 -5.14
N TRP A 15 15.94 3.37 -4.83
CA TRP A 15 16.67 3.04 -3.61
C TRP A 15 18.03 3.73 -3.56
N PHE A 16 18.80 3.68 -4.65
CA PHE A 16 20.11 4.32 -4.73
C PHE A 16 20.02 5.83 -4.54
N VAL A 17 19.04 6.48 -5.19
CA VAL A 17 18.77 7.91 -5.01
C VAL A 17 18.38 8.22 -3.57
N SER A 18 17.52 7.41 -2.94
CA SER A 18 17.12 7.58 -1.55
C SER A 18 18.29 7.44 -0.58
N ALA A 19 19.16 6.46 -0.81
CA ALA A 19 20.37 6.25 -0.03
C ALA A 19 21.35 7.43 -0.17
N LEU A 20 21.51 7.96 -1.38
CA LEU A 20 22.32 9.16 -1.63
C LEU A 20 21.76 10.39 -0.92
N VAL A 21 20.44 10.60 -0.98
CA VAL A 21 19.76 11.70 -0.27
C VAL A 21 19.96 11.56 1.23
N LEU A 22 19.82 10.37 1.81
CA LEU A 22 20.10 10.14 3.24
C LEU A 22 21.56 10.42 3.60
N LEU A 23 22.50 10.11 2.70
CA LEU A 23 23.91 10.39 2.90
C LEU A 23 24.23 11.89 2.86
N ILE A 24 23.43 12.71 2.17
CA ILE A 24 23.65 14.17 2.06
C ILE A 24 22.75 14.94 3.05
N ALA A 25 21.64 14.36 3.48
CA ALA A 25 20.64 14.99 4.34
C ALA A 25 21.25 15.61 5.61
N PRO A 26 22.17 14.96 6.34
CA PRO A 26 22.79 15.57 7.51
C PRO A 26 23.52 16.88 7.18
N ILE A 27 24.18 17.00 6.03
CA ILE A 27 24.83 18.26 5.61
C ILE A 27 23.78 19.35 5.37
N LEU A 28 22.67 19.00 4.74
CA LEU A 28 21.56 19.93 4.45
C LEU A 28 20.83 20.37 5.74
N PHE A 29 20.68 19.47 6.70
CA PHE A 29 19.99 19.73 7.96
C PHE A 29 20.92 20.23 9.08
N PHE A 30 22.23 20.36 8.83
CA PHE A 30 23.19 20.90 9.80
C PHE A 30 22.72 22.21 10.43
N PRO A 31 22.31 23.23 9.65
CA PRO A 31 21.93 24.52 10.22
C PRO A 31 20.72 24.40 11.16
N PHE A 32 19.75 23.57 10.80
CA PHE A 32 18.55 23.31 11.59
C PHE A 32 18.87 22.57 12.89
N THR A 33 19.76 21.58 12.85
CA THR A 33 20.18 20.86 14.06
C THR A 33 20.98 21.75 15.01
N VAL A 34 21.82 22.65 14.49
CA VAL A 34 22.55 23.63 15.30
C VAL A 34 21.59 24.63 15.96
N ILE A 35 20.65 25.19 15.20
CA ILE A 35 19.62 26.11 15.74
C ILE A 35 18.75 25.37 16.77
N GLY A 36 18.33 24.14 16.47
CA GLY A 36 17.58 23.26 17.35
C GLY A 36 18.27 23.02 18.69
N TRP A 37 19.57 22.72 18.65
CA TRP A 37 20.38 22.51 19.84
C TRP A 37 20.53 23.79 20.66
N LEU A 38 20.89 24.90 20.03
CA LEU A 38 21.15 26.18 20.71
C LEU A 38 19.87 26.83 21.26
N ALA A 39 18.76 26.75 20.53
CA ALA A 39 17.53 27.47 20.86
C ALA A 39 16.49 26.62 21.61
N PHE A 40 16.48 25.30 21.42
CA PHE A 40 15.43 24.41 21.94
C PHE A 40 15.96 23.22 22.74
N GLY A 41 17.28 23.14 22.97
CA GLY A 41 17.87 22.07 23.77
C GLY A 41 17.78 20.68 23.13
N PHE A 42 17.70 20.59 21.80
CA PHE A 42 17.75 19.31 21.09
C PHE A 42 19.07 18.59 21.31
N ALA A 43 19.15 17.32 20.88
CA ALA A 43 20.41 16.59 20.87
C ALA A 43 21.49 17.38 20.11
N SER A 44 22.72 17.38 20.63
CA SER A 44 23.84 18.09 19.99
C SER A 44 24.01 17.61 18.54
N PRO A 45 24.43 18.48 17.61
CA PRO A 45 24.68 18.09 16.24
C PRO A 45 25.56 16.83 16.17
N ALA A 46 26.66 16.78 16.91
CA ALA A 46 27.56 15.62 16.97
C ALA A 46 26.84 14.31 17.34
N ALA A 47 25.91 14.34 18.30
CA ALA A 47 25.12 13.18 18.67
C ALA A 47 24.18 12.74 17.53
N VAL A 48 23.52 13.70 16.87
CA VAL A 48 22.66 13.44 15.71
C VAL A 48 23.48 12.83 14.57
N TYR A 49 24.65 13.40 14.23
CA TYR A 49 25.53 12.87 13.19
C TYR A 49 26.03 11.47 13.50
N SER A 50 26.45 11.22 14.74
CA SER A 50 26.96 9.91 15.15
C SER A 50 25.89 8.82 15.06
N PHE A 51 24.63 9.15 15.37
CA PHE A 51 23.50 8.25 15.23
C PHE A 51 23.13 8.03 13.76
N THR A 52 23.11 9.09 12.94
CA THR A 52 22.74 8.99 11.52
C THR A 52 23.81 8.34 10.65
N TYR A 53 25.10 8.42 10.99
CA TYR A 53 26.20 7.84 10.21
C TYR A 53 26.81 6.59 10.85
N ASP A 54 26.18 6.04 11.88
CA ASP A 54 26.49 4.68 12.29
C ASP A 54 26.28 3.75 11.09
N LYS A 55 27.32 3.01 10.71
CA LYS A 55 27.30 2.12 9.55
C LYS A 55 26.19 1.08 9.68
N ASP A 56 25.96 0.58 10.89
CA ASP A 56 24.93 -0.40 11.16
C ASP A 56 23.54 0.23 11.03
N HIS A 57 23.38 1.45 11.55
CA HIS A 57 22.12 2.20 11.41
C HIS A 57 21.80 2.51 9.95
N MET A 58 22.78 3.01 9.18
CA MET A 58 22.61 3.31 7.75
C MET A 58 22.34 2.06 6.92
N ALA A 59 22.98 0.94 7.23
CA ALA A 59 22.71 -0.33 6.58
C ALA A 59 21.26 -0.79 6.86
N VAL A 60 20.82 -0.74 8.11
CA VAL A 60 19.45 -1.12 8.51
C VAL A 60 18.42 -0.20 7.84
N VAL A 61 18.60 1.12 7.89
CA VAL A 61 17.69 2.08 7.26
C VAL A 61 17.66 1.89 5.74
N GLY A 62 18.82 1.68 5.12
CA GLY A 62 18.94 1.40 3.69
C GLY A 62 18.18 0.14 3.28
N VAL A 63 18.34 -0.97 4.01
CA VAL A 63 17.62 -2.22 3.75
C VAL A 63 16.11 -2.05 3.95
N LEU A 64 15.69 -1.37 5.02
CA LEU A 64 14.27 -1.10 5.27
C LEU A 64 13.65 -0.25 4.16
N LEU A 65 14.36 0.76 3.66
CA LEU A 65 13.89 1.56 2.53
C LEU A 65 13.81 0.75 1.24
N MET A 66 14.78 -0.11 0.96
CA MET A 66 14.75 -1.00 -0.20
C MET A 66 13.53 -1.92 -0.16
N LEU A 67 13.32 -2.57 0.99
CA LEU A 67 12.17 -3.45 1.21
C LEU A 67 10.86 -2.67 1.10
N LEU A 68 10.81 -1.45 1.63
CA LEU A 68 9.63 -0.59 1.55
C LEU A 68 9.34 -0.14 0.11
N LEU A 69 10.35 0.22 -0.69
CA LEU A 69 10.19 0.61 -2.09
C LEU A 69 9.78 -0.58 -2.97
N ALA A 70 10.44 -1.73 -2.80
CA ALA A 70 10.05 -2.97 -3.45
C ALA A 70 8.62 -3.37 -3.06
N TRP A 71 8.28 -3.24 -1.78
CA TRP A 71 6.95 -3.53 -1.26
C TRP A 71 5.90 -2.51 -1.68
N LYS A 72 6.20 -1.23 -1.93
CA LYS A 72 5.17 -0.23 -2.27
C LYS A 72 4.96 -0.10 -3.78
N GLU A 73 6.05 0.05 -4.53
CA GLU A 73 6.01 0.42 -5.94
C GLU A 73 6.54 -0.67 -6.87
N GLY A 74 7.50 -1.48 -6.40
CA GLY A 74 8.23 -2.41 -7.28
C GLY A 74 7.40 -3.47 -7.98
N PHE A 75 6.30 -3.90 -7.38
CA PHE A 75 5.41 -4.93 -7.92
C PHE A 75 4.04 -4.39 -8.31
N LYS A 76 3.93 -3.09 -8.54
CA LYS A 76 2.71 -2.44 -9.02
C LYS A 76 2.69 -2.41 -10.54
N ALA A 77 1.62 -2.94 -11.14
CA ALA A 77 1.31 -2.82 -12.55
C ALA A 77 0.73 -1.43 -12.88
N SER A 78 1.09 -0.88 -14.04
CA SER A 78 0.37 0.26 -14.62
C SER A 78 -0.91 -0.22 -15.30
N LEU A 79 -1.85 0.69 -15.59
CA LEU A 79 -3.06 0.33 -16.35
C LEU A 79 -2.73 -0.19 -17.76
N SER A 80 -1.68 0.35 -18.40
CA SER A 80 -1.18 -0.13 -19.69
C SER A 80 -0.60 -1.55 -19.63
N ASP A 81 -0.14 -2.01 -18.46
CA ASP A 81 0.38 -3.37 -18.29
C ASP A 81 -0.74 -4.42 -18.23
N ALA A 82 -2.00 -4.02 -18.02
CA ALA A 82 -3.10 -4.92 -17.69
C ALA A 82 -3.32 -6.02 -18.75
N ALA A 83 -3.30 -5.65 -20.04
CA ALA A 83 -3.46 -6.61 -21.14
C ALA A 83 -2.31 -7.64 -21.20
N ALA A 84 -1.07 -7.17 -21.02
CA ALA A 84 0.10 -8.04 -21.00
C ALA A 84 0.10 -8.95 -19.77
N LEU A 85 -0.43 -8.48 -18.64
CA LEU A 85 -0.56 -9.24 -17.40
C LEU A 85 -1.61 -10.35 -17.53
N ALA A 86 -2.78 -10.02 -18.08
CA ALA A 86 -3.88 -10.95 -18.31
C ALA A 86 -3.49 -12.06 -19.30
N LYS A 87 -2.84 -11.69 -20.40
CA LYS A 87 -2.28 -12.64 -21.36
C LYS A 87 -1.26 -13.58 -20.70
N TYR A 88 -0.38 -13.03 -19.87
CA TYR A 88 0.64 -13.80 -19.18
C TYR A 88 0.05 -14.79 -18.16
N GLU A 89 -0.98 -14.38 -17.39
CA GLU A 89 -1.69 -15.28 -16.48
C GLU A 89 -2.39 -16.43 -17.24
N TYR A 90 -2.94 -16.16 -18.43
CA TYR A 90 -3.60 -17.16 -19.26
C TYR A 90 -2.63 -18.14 -19.93
N GLU A 91 -1.50 -17.66 -20.45
CA GLU A 91 -0.55 -18.48 -21.22
C GLU A 91 0.44 -19.27 -20.33
N THR A 92 0.55 -18.93 -19.04
CA THR A 92 1.58 -19.50 -18.16
C THR A 92 0.98 -20.39 -17.09
N ASP A 93 1.06 -21.71 -17.28
CA ASP A 93 0.52 -22.69 -16.31
C ASP A 93 1.29 -22.75 -14.98
N ASN A 94 2.60 -22.43 -14.98
CA ASN A 94 3.44 -22.49 -13.78
C ASN A 94 4.45 -21.34 -13.69
N PRO A 95 4.00 -20.12 -13.39
CA PRO A 95 4.89 -18.99 -13.18
C PRO A 95 5.78 -19.22 -11.95
N GLY A 96 6.99 -18.67 -11.96
CA GLY A 96 7.93 -18.67 -10.85
C GLY A 96 7.37 -17.95 -9.61
N TRP A 97 8.03 -18.08 -8.47
CA TRP A 97 7.52 -17.53 -7.20
C TRP A 97 7.30 -16.01 -7.24
N LEU A 98 8.22 -15.28 -7.89
CA LEU A 98 8.17 -13.83 -8.02
C LEU A 98 7.05 -13.39 -8.96
N GLU A 99 6.86 -14.14 -10.04
CA GLU A 99 5.80 -13.93 -11.03
C GLU A 99 4.43 -14.22 -10.41
N ARG A 100 4.29 -15.29 -9.62
CA ARG A 100 3.08 -15.56 -8.83
C ARG A 100 2.77 -14.46 -7.84
N TYR A 101 3.80 -13.93 -7.16
CA TYR A 101 3.62 -12.81 -6.26
C TYR A 101 3.15 -11.54 -7.00
N TYR A 102 3.77 -11.25 -8.15
CA TYR A 102 3.40 -10.13 -9.00
C TYR A 102 1.98 -10.26 -9.55
N LEU A 103 1.59 -11.43 -10.06
CA LEU A 103 0.22 -11.71 -10.50
C LEU A 103 -0.78 -11.56 -9.36
N ARG A 104 -0.51 -12.18 -8.20
CA ARG A 104 -1.39 -12.10 -7.03
C ARG A 104 -1.62 -10.65 -6.58
N ARG A 105 -0.58 -9.83 -6.62
CA ARG A 105 -0.63 -8.43 -6.21
C ARG A 105 -1.45 -7.54 -7.16
N ASN A 106 -1.52 -7.91 -8.44
CA ASN A 106 -2.22 -7.16 -9.47
C ASN A 106 -3.47 -7.91 -9.97
N ARG A 107 -3.97 -8.87 -9.18
CA ARG A 107 -5.11 -9.72 -9.56
C ARG A 107 -6.36 -8.92 -9.89
N ASP A 108 -6.68 -7.92 -9.06
CA ASP A 108 -7.89 -7.11 -9.26
C ASP A 108 -7.82 -6.31 -10.58
N LEU A 109 -6.62 -5.92 -11.02
CA LEU A 109 -6.40 -5.27 -12.32
C LEU A 109 -6.62 -6.25 -13.48
N VAL A 110 -6.14 -7.49 -13.35
CA VAL A 110 -6.36 -8.54 -14.37
C VAL A 110 -7.82 -8.91 -14.47
N GLU A 111 -8.49 -9.08 -13.33
CA GLU A 111 -9.91 -9.37 -13.28
C GLU A 111 -10.74 -8.24 -13.90
N ALA A 112 -10.42 -6.97 -13.60
CA ALA A 112 -11.06 -5.82 -14.22
C ALA A 112 -10.83 -5.78 -15.75
N TYR A 113 -9.61 -6.10 -16.21
CA TYR A 113 -9.32 -6.19 -17.64
C TYR A 113 -10.18 -7.27 -18.32
N TRP A 114 -10.26 -8.46 -17.73
CA TRP A 114 -11.09 -9.54 -18.27
C TRP A 114 -12.58 -9.19 -18.27
N ARG A 115 -13.10 -8.47 -17.27
CA ARG A 115 -14.51 -8.04 -17.25
C ARG A 115 -14.85 -7.04 -18.34
N VAL A 116 -13.94 -6.14 -18.67
CA VAL A 116 -14.12 -5.18 -19.77
C VAL A 116 -14.01 -5.86 -21.13
N TYR A 117 -13.11 -6.85 -21.28
CA TYR A 117 -12.82 -7.49 -22.56
C TYR A 117 -13.69 -8.73 -22.88
N ASN A 118 -14.05 -9.53 -21.87
CA ASN A 118 -14.83 -10.78 -21.98
C ASN A 118 -16.26 -10.61 -21.43
N PHE A 119 -17.02 -9.61 -21.85
CA PHE A 119 -18.45 -9.45 -21.49
C PHE A 119 -18.75 -8.86 -20.10
N GLU A 120 -19.23 -7.60 -20.05
CA GLU A 120 -20.41 -7.15 -19.24
C GLU A 120 -20.55 -5.63 -19.10
N VAL A 121 -19.78 -4.80 -19.82
CA VAL A 121 -19.82 -3.35 -19.59
C VAL A 121 -19.70 -2.53 -20.86
N ALA A 122 -20.52 -1.48 -20.93
CA ALA A 122 -20.63 -0.57 -22.06
C ALA A 122 -19.58 0.56 -22.03
N GLU A 123 -18.62 0.52 -21.09
CA GLU A 123 -17.57 1.52 -21.03
C GLU A 123 -16.50 1.27 -22.10
N ASP A 124 -16.03 2.36 -22.71
CA ASP A 124 -15.09 2.33 -23.84
C ASP A 124 -13.66 1.99 -23.40
N SER A 125 -13.36 2.02 -22.10
CA SER A 125 -12.01 1.76 -21.58
C SER A 125 -11.96 1.14 -20.18
N LEU A 126 -10.87 0.41 -19.92
CA LEU A 126 -10.53 -0.09 -18.58
C LEU A 126 -10.45 1.03 -17.54
N GLU A 127 -9.92 2.19 -17.93
CA GLU A 127 -9.80 3.34 -17.03
C GLU A 127 -11.17 3.84 -16.56
N GLU A 128 -12.14 4.00 -17.48
CA GLU A 128 -13.49 4.43 -17.14
C GLU A 128 -14.22 3.41 -16.26
N TYR A 129 -14.09 2.14 -16.59
CA TYR A 129 -14.61 1.05 -15.76
C TYR A 129 -14.06 1.12 -14.34
N LEU A 130 -12.75 1.24 -14.18
CA LEU A 130 -12.10 1.31 -12.88
C LEU A 130 -12.52 2.56 -12.11
N LYS A 131 -12.61 3.73 -12.75
CA LYS A 131 -13.08 4.96 -12.08
C LYS A 131 -14.51 4.82 -11.55
N LYS A 132 -15.38 4.12 -12.28
CA LYS A 132 -16.81 4.01 -11.97
C LYS A 132 -17.15 2.90 -10.98
N TYR A 133 -16.55 1.72 -11.12
CA TYR A 133 -16.91 0.53 -10.34
C TYR A 133 -15.83 0.05 -9.38
N MET A 134 -14.55 0.36 -9.61
CA MET A 134 -13.43 -0.09 -8.79
C MET A 134 -12.42 1.04 -8.50
N PRO A 135 -12.85 2.17 -7.90
CA PRO A 135 -12.00 3.34 -7.72
C PRO A 135 -10.79 3.07 -6.82
N GLU A 136 -10.90 2.11 -5.89
CA GLU A 136 -9.76 1.65 -5.08
C GLU A 136 -8.65 1.04 -5.97
N VAL A 137 -9.02 0.21 -6.96
CA VAL A 137 -8.08 -0.39 -7.91
C VAL A 137 -7.49 0.68 -8.84
N TYR A 138 -8.32 1.59 -9.35
CA TYR A 138 -7.82 2.73 -10.13
C TYR A 138 -6.74 3.50 -9.37
N ARG A 139 -7.02 3.83 -8.09
CA ARG A 139 -6.08 4.54 -7.21
C ARG A 139 -4.78 3.75 -7.02
N HIS A 140 -4.90 2.46 -6.70
CA HIS A 140 -3.78 1.55 -6.49
C HIS A 140 -2.83 1.47 -7.69
N HIS A 141 -3.34 1.61 -8.91
CA HIS A 141 -2.54 1.49 -10.14
C HIS A 141 -2.12 2.82 -10.78
N THR A 142 -2.60 3.97 -10.27
CA THR A 142 -2.29 5.30 -10.83
C THR A 142 -1.58 6.25 -9.88
N GLN A 143 -1.80 6.15 -8.57
CA GLN A 143 -1.21 7.09 -7.58
C GLN A 143 0.02 6.50 -6.89
N GLU A 144 1.06 7.31 -6.70
CA GLU A 144 2.22 6.93 -5.89
C GLU A 144 1.79 6.60 -4.44
N LEU A 145 2.44 5.61 -3.83
CA LEU A 145 2.22 5.17 -2.45
C LEU A 145 0.80 4.64 -2.15
N SER A 146 -0.03 4.44 -3.17
CA SER A 146 -1.43 4.01 -3.02
C SER A 146 -1.61 2.59 -2.49
N PHE A 147 -0.60 1.73 -2.57
CA PHE A 147 -0.60 0.40 -1.92
C PHE A 147 -0.28 0.45 -0.43
N LEU A 148 0.00 1.64 0.13
CA LEU A 148 -0.16 1.80 1.55
C LEU A 148 -1.58 1.35 1.88
N PRO A 149 -1.78 0.41 2.81
CA PRO A 149 -3.12 0.25 3.35
C PRO A 149 -3.55 1.65 3.76
N ASP A 150 -4.78 2.03 3.40
CA ASP A 150 -5.42 3.15 4.07
C ASP A 150 -5.25 2.84 5.57
N TRP A 151 -4.28 3.49 6.20
CA TRP A 151 -3.77 3.22 7.54
C TRP A 151 -4.96 2.90 8.41
N PRO A 152 -5.03 1.77 9.15
CA PRO A 152 -6.29 1.17 9.60
C PRO A 152 -7.30 2.27 9.89
N ILE A 153 -8.15 2.56 8.90
CA ILE A 153 -9.12 3.64 9.05
C ILE A 153 -10.07 3.02 10.05
N PHE A 154 -9.83 3.32 11.32
CA PHE A 154 -10.70 2.94 12.41
C PHE A 154 -12.04 3.54 12.02
N GLN A 155 -12.92 2.70 11.51
CA GLN A 155 -14.24 3.16 11.15
C GLN A 155 -14.92 3.39 12.48
N HIS A 156 -15.08 4.66 12.85
CA HIS A 156 -15.90 5.03 13.99
C HIS A 156 -17.34 4.73 13.60
N VAL A 157 -17.89 3.65 14.14
CA VAL A 157 -19.31 3.35 14.01
C VAL A 157 -20.01 4.11 15.13
N SER A 158 -20.82 5.11 14.77
CA SER A 158 -21.64 5.84 15.73
C SER A 158 -22.64 4.89 16.41
N GLY A 159 -22.98 5.21 17.65
CA GLY A 159 -23.99 4.46 18.39
C GLY A 159 -25.31 4.50 17.61
N HIS A 160 -25.94 3.34 17.45
CA HIS A 160 -27.21 3.23 16.74
C HIS A 160 -28.11 2.22 17.45
N VAL A 161 -29.42 2.40 17.27
CA VAL A 161 -30.41 1.43 17.75
C VAL A 161 -30.57 0.36 16.68
N ARG A 162 -30.26 -0.89 17.03
CA ARG A 162 -30.46 -2.04 16.16
C ARG A 162 -31.77 -2.73 16.54
N SER A 163 -32.70 -2.84 15.60
CA SER A 163 -33.99 -3.50 15.79
C SER A 163 -34.00 -4.90 15.17
N GLY A 164 -34.83 -5.79 15.74
CA GLY A 164 -35.23 -7.06 15.12
C GLY A 164 -34.09 -8.02 14.75
N HIS A 165 -33.43 -8.62 15.74
CA HIS A 165 -32.48 -9.72 15.49
C HIS A 165 -32.52 -10.77 16.60
N ILE A 166 -32.05 -11.97 16.26
CA ILE A 166 -31.92 -13.08 17.20
C ILE A 166 -30.51 -13.05 17.80
N ARG A 167 -30.42 -13.00 19.12
CA ARG A 167 -29.15 -13.10 19.85
C ARG A 167 -29.05 -14.49 20.47
N ASN A 168 -28.01 -15.23 20.12
CA ASN A 168 -27.73 -16.52 20.75
C ASN A 168 -27.18 -16.28 22.16
N THR A 169 -27.92 -16.73 23.17
CA THR A 169 -27.51 -16.70 24.58
C THR A 169 -27.21 -18.11 25.08
N ARG A 170 -26.62 -18.24 26.27
CA ARG A 170 -26.38 -19.54 26.91
C ARG A 170 -27.67 -20.35 27.12
N ASN A 171 -28.82 -19.69 27.19
CA ASN A 171 -30.14 -20.32 27.36
C ASN A 171 -30.90 -20.45 26.04
N GLY A 172 -30.21 -20.29 24.90
CA GLY A 172 -30.79 -20.38 23.56
C GLY A 172 -30.95 -19.04 22.83
N PRO A 173 -31.47 -19.08 21.60
CA PRO A 173 -31.73 -17.88 20.79
C PRO A 173 -32.87 -17.05 21.38
N VAL A 174 -32.63 -15.74 21.57
CA VAL A 174 -33.63 -14.78 22.05
C VAL A 174 -33.87 -13.71 20.99
N ALA A 175 -35.14 -13.45 20.67
CA ALA A 175 -35.52 -12.37 19.77
C ALA A 175 -35.44 -11.02 20.49
N VAL A 176 -34.54 -10.15 20.04
CA VAL A 176 -34.35 -8.81 20.60
C VAL A 176 -35.12 -7.81 19.75
N ARG A 177 -36.13 -7.16 20.34
CA ARG A 177 -36.94 -6.12 19.66
C ARG A 177 -36.10 -4.92 19.24
N SER A 178 -35.34 -4.37 20.19
CA SER A 178 -34.40 -3.27 19.94
C SER A 178 -33.38 -3.20 21.06
N HIS A 179 -32.12 -2.94 20.73
CA HIS A 179 -31.14 -2.52 21.72
C HIS A 179 -30.21 -1.44 21.14
N HIS A 180 -29.66 -0.62 22.03
CA HIS A 180 -28.68 0.39 21.66
C HIS A 180 -27.30 -0.24 21.55
N VAL A 181 -26.67 -0.12 20.38
CA VAL A 181 -25.28 -0.51 20.15
C VAL A 181 -24.43 0.71 20.47
N SER A 182 -23.53 0.61 21.45
CA SER A 182 -22.59 1.68 21.76
C SER A 182 -21.64 1.92 20.58
N GLY A 183 -21.23 3.17 20.40
CA GLY A 183 -20.23 3.52 19.39
C GLY A 183 -18.96 2.70 19.62
N HIS A 184 -18.37 2.21 18.54
CA HIS A 184 -17.13 1.43 18.59
C HIS A 184 -16.29 1.70 17.36
N THR A 185 -14.98 1.64 17.53
CA THR A 185 -14.01 1.63 16.45
C THR A 185 -13.83 0.19 16.00
N ARG A 186 -14.15 -0.09 14.72
CA ARG A 186 -13.87 -1.40 14.14
C ARG A 186 -12.78 -1.29 13.09
N ASN A 187 -11.94 -2.32 13.04
CA ASN A 187 -11.03 -2.51 11.93
C ASN A 187 -11.87 -2.94 10.73
N ARG A 188 -11.78 -2.24 9.59
CA ARG A 188 -12.50 -2.59 8.35
C ARG A 188 -11.92 -3.92 7.86
N ARG A 189 -12.53 -5.04 8.24
CA ARG A 189 -12.24 -6.33 7.60
C ARG A 189 -12.82 -6.23 6.18
N ARG A 190 -11.93 -6.33 5.19
CA ARG A 190 -12.31 -6.59 3.79
C ARG A 190 -13.11 -7.89 3.73
#